data_AF-A0A096M6J4-F1
#
_entry.id   AF-A0A096M6J4-F1
#
_cell.length_a   1.000
_cell.length_b   1.000
_cell.length_c   1.000
_cell.angle_alpha   90.00
_cell.angle_beta   90.00
_cell.angle_gamma   90.00
#
_symmetry.space_group_name_H-M   'P 1'
#
loop_
_entity.id
_entity.type
_entity.pdbx_description
1 polymer ?
#
loop_
_entity_poly.entity_id
_entity_poly.type
_entity_poly.pdbx_seq_one_letter_code
_entity_poly.pdbx_strand_id
1 'polypeptide(L)'
;QDGQVDDLFIVFEGSSSEDGSHARQLWKSIALLPPLESRLASADIRQRLPVARPQRRGTSHVDDPVPLTVCSERQREDERRRYQAMADQKKEVMALLGRQRQQRIQRERLSAAVKPKNKVVEPPDPETELDKELVRQL
;
A
#
# COMPACT_ATOMS: atom_id res chain seq x y z
N GLN A 1 32.53 -16.62 27.12
CA GLN A 1 31.50 -15.65 27.49
C GLN A 1 31.17 -14.93 26.22
N ASP A 2 29.96 -15.10 25.69
CA ASP A 2 29.30 -14.13 24.80
C ASP A 2 27.88 -14.63 24.51
N GLY A 3 26.90 -13.81 24.89
CA GLY A 3 25.63 -13.76 24.17
C GLY A 3 24.45 -14.56 24.72
N GLN A 4 24.34 -14.72 26.03
CA GLN A 4 23.04 -14.94 26.68
C GLN A 4 22.21 -13.66 26.50
N VAL A 5 21.61 -13.49 25.32
CA VAL A 5 20.47 -12.60 25.14
C VAL A 5 19.24 -13.42 25.50
N ASP A 6 19.01 -13.47 26.81
CA ASP A 6 17.77 -13.93 27.41
C ASP A 6 16.60 -13.34 26.63
N ASP A 7 15.85 -14.19 25.94
CA ASP A 7 14.38 -14.32 25.98
C ASP A 7 13.58 -13.05 26.37
N LEU A 8 13.92 -11.91 25.79
CA LEU A 8 13.07 -10.73 25.84
C LEU A 8 11.94 -10.96 24.84
N PHE A 9 10.99 -11.82 25.23
CA PHE A 9 9.77 -12.04 24.48
C PHE A 9 9.00 -10.72 24.45
N ILE A 10 9.09 -10.01 23.32
CA ILE A 10 8.11 -8.97 23.01
C ILE A 10 6.81 -9.72 22.71
N VAL A 11 6.02 -9.97 23.76
CA VAL A 11 4.66 -10.49 23.67
C VAL A 11 3.79 -9.32 23.25
N PHE A 12 3.34 -9.35 21.99
CA PHE A 12 2.37 -8.37 21.49
C PHE A 12 1.00 -8.71 22.06
N GLU A 13 0.58 -7.95 23.07
CA GLU A 13 -0.75 -8.04 23.66
C GLU A 13 -1.81 -7.68 22.61
N GLY A 14 -2.78 -8.58 22.39
CA GLY A 14 -3.82 -8.42 21.37
C GLY A 14 -3.49 -8.97 19.97
N SER A 15 -2.30 -9.54 19.75
CA SER A 15 -1.98 -10.28 18.52
C SER A 15 -1.90 -11.79 18.77
N SER A 16 -2.21 -12.60 17.76
CA SER A 16 -2.02 -14.04 17.85
C SER A 16 -0.52 -14.41 17.76
N SER A 17 -0.15 -15.61 18.24
CA SER A 17 1.23 -16.11 18.10
C SER A 17 1.65 -16.26 16.63
N GLU A 18 0.69 -16.53 15.75
CA GLU A 18 0.84 -16.58 14.30
C GLU A 18 1.22 -15.20 13.74
N ASP A 19 0.57 -14.12 14.17
CA ASP A 19 0.87 -12.75 13.73
C ASP A 19 2.31 -12.34 14.05
N GLY A 20 2.78 -12.69 15.25
CA GLY A 20 4.17 -12.45 15.65
C GLY A 20 5.18 -13.19 14.77
N SER A 21 4.83 -14.41 14.31
CA SER A 21 5.67 -15.19 13.40
C SER A 21 5.74 -14.55 12.00
N HIS A 22 4.59 -14.09 11.50
CA HIS A 22 4.47 -13.40 10.22
C HIS A 22 5.24 -12.07 10.22
N ALA A 23 5.10 -11.28 11.27
CA ALA A 23 5.86 -10.04 11.44
C ALA A 23 7.36 -10.34 11.41
N ARG A 24 7.83 -11.33 12.17
CA ARG A 24 9.25 -11.73 12.15
C ARG A 24 9.73 -12.13 10.75
N GLN A 25 8.94 -12.89 9.99
CA GLN A 25 9.28 -13.27 8.63
C GLN A 25 9.33 -12.07 7.67
N LEU A 26 8.37 -11.14 7.80
CA LEU A 26 8.31 -9.90 7.02
C LEU A 26 9.53 -9.01 7.30
N TRP A 27 9.85 -8.77 8.57
CA TRP A 27 10.99 -7.93 8.94
C TRP A 27 12.33 -8.57 8.57
N LYS A 28 12.41 -9.91 8.59
CA LYS A 28 13.57 -10.63 8.05
C LYS A 28 13.69 -10.46 6.53
N SER A 29 12.60 -10.50 5.78
CA SER A 29 12.65 -10.34 4.32
C SER A 29 12.99 -8.92 3.88
N ILE A 30 12.56 -7.90 4.65
CA ILE A 30 12.84 -6.49 4.35
C ILE A 30 14.31 -6.11 4.57
N ALA A 31 14.98 -6.80 5.49
CA ALA A 31 16.41 -6.60 5.77
C ALA A 31 17.32 -7.34 4.77
N LEU A 32 16.77 -8.22 3.93
CA LEU A 32 17.53 -8.84 2.85
C LEU A 32 17.69 -7.83 1.71
N LEU A 33 18.92 -7.72 1.21
CA LEU A 33 19.19 -6.98 0.00
C LEU A 33 18.33 -7.60 -1.12
N PRO A 34 17.65 -6.79 -1.96
CA PRO A 34 16.84 -7.32 -3.06
C PRO A 34 17.67 -8.34 -3.86
N PRO A 35 17.08 -9.51 -4.21
CA PRO A 35 17.76 -10.55 -4.97
C PRO A 35 18.48 -9.94 -6.17
N LEU A 36 19.65 -10.46 -6.52
CA LEU A 36 20.48 -9.95 -7.62
C LEU A 36 19.68 -9.76 -8.92
N GLU A 37 18.68 -10.60 -9.13
CA GLU A 37 17.77 -10.64 -10.29
C GLU A 37 16.73 -9.51 -10.29
N SER A 38 16.42 -8.92 -9.14
CA SER A 38 15.50 -7.77 -8.99
C SER A 38 16.21 -6.42 -9.11
N ARG A 39 17.52 -6.42 -9.35
CA ARG A 39 18.29 -5.17 -9.53
C ARG A 39 18.04 -4.61 -10.92
N LEU A 40 17.58 -3.36 -10.97
CA LEU A 40 17.28 -2.61 -12.19
C LEU A 40 18.49 -2.45 -13.15
N ALA A 41 19.70 -2.73 -12.68
CA ALA A 41 20.90 -2.81 -13.49
C ALA A 41 21.70 -4.06 -13.11
N SER A 42 22.03 -4.88 -14.12
CA SER A 42 22.93 -6.02 -13.94
C SER A 42 24.23 -5.57 -13.28
N ALA A 43 24.65 -6.31 -12.24
CA ALA A 43 25.97 -6.15 -11.64
C ALA A 43 27.09 -6.57 -12.63
N ASP A 44 26.77 -7.45 -13.59
CA ASP A 44 27.69 -7.85 -14.64
C ASP A 44 27.91 -6.70 -15.63
N ILE A 45 29.12 -6.15 -15.60
CA ILE A 45 29.56 -5.04 -16.45
C ILE A 45 29.55 -5.46 -17.93
N ARG A 46 29.66 -6.76 -18.24
CA ARG A 46 29.68 -7.26 -19.61
C ARG A 46 28.32 -7.20 -20.30
N GLN A 47 27.22 -7.18 -19.53
CA GLN A 47 25.87 -7.00 -20.04
C GLN A 47 25.50 -5.53 -20.27
N ARG A 48 26.36 -4.59 -19.82
CA ARG A 48 26.12 -3.17 -20.04
C ARG A 48 26.44 -2.83 -21.48
N LEU A 49 25.45 -2.33 -22.21
CA LEU A 49 25.66 -1.75 -23.53
C LEU A 49 26.76 -0.67 -23.42
N PRO A 50 27.72 -0.65 -24.36
CA PRO A 50 28.72 0.40 -24.42
C PRO A 50 28.02 1.76 -24.42
N VAL A 51 28.33 2.61 -23.44
CA VAL A 51 27.84 3.99 -23.43
C VAL A 51 28.34 4.66 -24.71
N ALA A 52 27.41 5.18 -25.52
CA ALA A 52 27.73 5.88 -26.75
C ALA A 52 28.76 6.98 -26.46
N ARG A 53 29.98 6.82 -26.98
CA ARG A 53 31.01 7.85 -26.87
C ARG A 53 30.62 9.01 -27.78
N PRO A 54 30.82 10.28 -27.38
CA PRO A 54 30.59 11.41 -28.26
C PRO A 54 31.40 11.23 -29.56
N GLN A 55 30.68 11.13 -30.68
CA GLN A 55 31.27 10.95 -32.00
C GLN A 55 32.09 12.20 -32.34
N ARG A 56 33.42 12.06 -32.39
CA ARG A 56 34.27 13.06 -33.05
C ARG A 56 33.83 13.09 -34.52
N ARG A 57 33.32 14.25 -34.96
CA ARG A 57 32.78 14.47 -36.30
C ARG A 57 33.81 14.07 -37.36
N GLY A 58 33.60 12.91 -37.98
CA GLY A 58 34.09 12.60 -39.32
C GLY A 58 32.89 12.69 -40.25
N THR A 59 32.96 13.58 -41.23
CA THR A 59 31.93 13.80 -42.23
C THR A 59 31.86 12.60 -43.17
N SER A 60 30.77 11.83 -43.12
CA SER A 60 30.38 10.93 -44.19
C SER A 60 28.91 11.18 -44.51
N HIS A 61 28.67 11.74 -45.70
CA HIS A 61 27.35 11.84 -46.31
C HIS A 61 26.70 10.45 -46.36
N VAL A 62 25.47 10.35 -45.86
CA VAL A 62 24.57 9.21 -46.06
C VAL A 62 23.22 9.80 -46.44
N ASP A 63 22.69 9.35 -47.58
CA ASP A 63 21.41 9.75 -48.16
C ASP A 63 20.26 9.71 -47.14
N ASP A 64 19.43 10.74 -47.16
CA ASP A 64 18.31 10.95 -46.23
C ASP A 64 17.23 9.85 -46.34
N PRO A 65 16.98 9.04 -45.29
CA PRO A 65 15.67 8.46 -45.07
C PRO A 65 14.78 9.51 -44.36
N VAL A 66 13.47 9.44 -44.57
CA VAL A 66 12.40 10.26 -43.94
C VAL A 66 12.85 11.00 -42.65
N PRO A 67 12.66 12.33 -42.54
CA PRO A 67 13.19 13.09 -41.41
C PRO A 67 12.73 12.48 -40.08
N LEU A 68 13.68 11.99 -39.28
CA LEU A 68 13.48 11.38 -37.95
C LEU A 68 12.53 12.22 -37.06
N THR A 69 12.49 13.53 -37.31
CA THR A 69 11.63 14.54 -36.70
C THR A 69 10.13 14.24 -36.86
N VAL A 70 9.67 13.83 -38.03
CA VAL A 70 8.23 13.59 -38.31
C VAL A 70 7.75 12.33 -37.58
N CYS A 71 8.60 11.29 -37.50
CA CYS A 71 8.30 10.10 -36.69
C CYS A 71 8.24 10.44 -35.19
N SER A 72 9.06 11.37 -34.71
CA SER A 72 9.07 11.79 -33.30
C SER A 72 7.82 12.59 -32.90
N GLU A 73 7.30 13.45 -33.78
CA GLU A 73 6.09 14.24 -33.48
C GLU A 73 4.84 13.38 -33.39
N ARG A 74 4.68 12.42 -34.31
CA ARG A 74 3.58 11.46 -34.29
C ARG A 74 3.59 10.63 -33.01
N GLN A 75 4.75 10.16 -32.56
CA GLN A 75 4.86 9.42 -31.30
C GLN A 75 4.42 10.27 -30.10
N ARG A 76 4.83 11.54 -30.04
CA ARG A 76 4.39 12.47 -28.99
C ARG A 76 2.89 12.71 -29.02
N GLU A 77 2.28 12.75 -30.20
CA GLU A 77 0.82 12.87 -30.34
C GLU A 77 0.08 11.66 -29.81
N ASP A 78 0.54 10.48 -30.17
CA ASP A 78 -0.04 9.22 -29.72
C ASP A 78 0.09 9.06 -28.20
N GLU A 79 1.23 9.45 -27.62
CA GLU A 79 1.43 9.51 -26.16
C GLU A 79 0.47 10.50 -25.50
N ARG A 80 0.34 11.73 -26.03
CA ARG A 80 -0.61 12.72 -25.50
C ARG A 80 -2.04 12.18 -25.49
N ARG A 81 -2.47 11.56 -26.59
CA ARG A 81 -3.81 10.94 -26.70
C ARG A 81 -4.00 9.82 -25.69
N ARG A 82 -2.99 8.97 -25.50
CA ARG A 82 -3.00 7.89 -24.51
C ARG A 82 -3.16 8.43 -23.09
N TYR A 83 -2.39 9.45 -22.72
CA TYR A 83 -2.50 10.06 -21.39
C TYR A 83 -3.83 10.80 -21.17
N GLN A 84 -4.38 11.44 -22.21
CA GLN A 84 -5.71 12.05 -22.13
C GLN A 84 -6.79 11.00 -21.83
N ALA A 85 -6.80 9.88 -22.58
CA ALA A 85 -7.76 8.80 -22.33
C ALA A 85 -7.65 8.24 -20.90
N MET A 86 -6.41 8.04 -20.39
CA MET A 86 -6.21 7.60 -19.01
C MET A 86 -6.68 8.63 -17.98
N ALA A 87 -6.50 9.93 -18.24
CA ALA A 87 -6.98 10.98 -17.35
C ALA A 87 -8.51 11.01 -17.29
N ASP A 88 -9.19 10.81 -18.42
CA ASP A 88 -10.64 10.79 -18.46
C ASP A 88 -11.22 9.54 -17.78
N GLN A 89 -10.61 8.37 -17.97
CA GLN A 89 -10.96 7.17 -17.20
C GLN A 89 -10.78 7.39 -15.68
N LYS A 90 -9.67 8.02 -15.27
CA LYS A 90 -9.43 8.33 -13.85
C LYS A 90 -10.51 9.26 -13.28
N LYS A 91 -10.93 10.27 -14.05
CA LYS A 91 -12.03 11.16 -13.63
C LYS A 91 -13.34 10.39 -13.45
N GLU A 92 -13.65 9.47 -14.36
CA GLU A 92 -14.86 8.64 -14.26
C GLU A 92 -14.86 7.75 -13.01
N VAL A 93 -13.73 7.07 -12.75
CA VAL A 93 -13.55 6.24 -11.55
C VAL A 93 -13.70 7.07 -10.27
N MET A 94 -13.05 8.24 -10.21
CA MET A 94 -13.16 9.14 -9.06
C MET A 94 -14.59 9.63 -8.84
N ALA A 95 -15.31 9.95 -9.92
CA ALA A 95 -16.72 10.35 -9.83
C ALA A 95 -17.61 9.20 -9.33
N LEU A 96 -17.39 7.98 -9.80
CA LEU A 96 -18.11 6.78 -9.33
C LEU A 96 -17.88 6.54 -7.84
N LEU A 97 -16.62 6.52 -7.39
CA LEU A 97 -16.26 6.34 -5.98
C LEU A 97 -16.84 7.45 -5.11
N GLY A 98 -16.86 8.69 -5.60
CA GLY A 98 -17.51 9.82 -4.94
C GLY A 98 -19.00 9.57 -4.70
N ARG A 99 -19.74 9.12 -5.73
CA ARG A 99 -21.17 8.76 -5.61
C ARG A 99 -21.39 7.62 -4.63
N GLN A 100 -20.58 6.57 -4.70
CA GLN A 100 -20.70 5.41 -3.79
C GLN A 100 -20.47 5.83 -2.33
N ARG A 101 -19.46 6.69 -2.07
CA ARG A 101 -19.20 7.24 -0.75
C ARG A 101 -20.38 8.07 -0.23
N GLN A 102 -20.95 8.92 -1.07
CA GLN A 102 -22.14 9.73 -0.70
C GLN A 102 -23.33 8.83 -0.32
N GLN A 103 -23.60 7.80 -1.12
CA GLN A 103 -24.66 6.82 -0.81
C GLN A 103 -24.40 6.10 0.51
N ARG A 104 -23.16 5.67 0.78
CA ARG A 104 -22.79 5.06 2.06
C ARG A 104 -23.06 6.00 3.23
N ILE A 105 -22.62 7.26 3.14
CA ILE A 105 -22.85 8.27 4.19
C ILE A 105 -24.35 8.50 4.41
N GLN A 106 -25.14 8.58 3.34
CA GLN A 106 -26.59 8.78 3.45
C GLN A 106 -27.27 7.60 4.16
N ARG A 107 -26.90 6.35 3.83
CA ARG A 107 -27.40 5.15 4.51
C ARG A 107 -26.98 5.13 5.98
N GLU A 108 -25.72 5.43 6.27
CA GLU A 108 -25.21 5.46 7.64
C GLU A 108 -25.93 6.51 8.48
N ARG A 109 -26.18 7.71 7.94
CA ARG A 109 -26.97 8.76 8.62
C ARG A 109 -28.37 8.30 9.02
N LEU A 110 -29.07 7.58 8.14
CA LEU A 110 -30.39 7.03 8.45
C LEU A 110 -30.30 5.90 9.48
N SER A 111 -29.30 5.02 9.36
CA SER A 111 -29.10 3.89 10.28
C SER A 111 -28.66 4.32 11.68
N ALA A 112 -27.95 5.45 11.82
CA ALA A 112 -27.52 5.97 13.12
C ALA A 112 -28.71 6.28 14.04
N ALA A 113 -29.83 6.73 13.47
CA ALA A 113 -31.07 6.97 14.21
C ALA A 113 -31.81 5.68 14.62
N VAL A 114 -31.53 4.56 13.93
CA VAL A 114 -32.21 3.26 14.11
C VAL A 114 -31.25 2.20 14.72
N LYS A 115 -30.06 2.60 15.17
CA LYS A 115 -29.20 1.67 15.91
C LYS A 115 -29.98 1.21 17.14
N PRO A 116 -30.23 -0.11 17.33
CA PRO A 116 -30.82 -0.58 18.57
C PRO A 116 -29.90 -0.08 19.67
N LYS A 117 -30.48 0.68 20.61
CA LYS A 117 -29.79 0.99 21.86
C LYS A 117 -29.47 -0.38 22.46
N ASN A 118 -28.26 -0.87 22.26
CA ASN A 118 -27.71 -1.88 23.15
C ASN A 118 -27.87 -1.24 24.51
N LYS A 119 -28.82 -1.76 25.29
CA LYS A 119 -28.90 -1.42 26.70
C LYS A 119 -27.53 -1.81 27.21
N VAL A 120 -26.70 -0.80 27.46
CA VAL A 120 -25.52 -0.98 28.29
C VAL A 120 -26.12 -1.44 29.60
N VAL A 121 -26.09 -2.76 29.80
CA VAL A 121 -26.25 -3.32 31.12
C VAL A 121 -24.98 -2.87 31.81
N GLU A 122 -25.07 -1.72 32.48
CA GLU A 122 -24.08 -1.28 33.44
C GLU A 122 -23.77 -2.50 34.34
N PRO A 123 -22.49 -2.84 34.56
CA PRO A 123 -22.14 -3.92 35.46
C PRO A 123 -22.80 -3.63 36.82
N PRO A 124 -23.46 -4.63 37.43
CA PRO A 124 -24.11 -4.43 38.73
C PRO A 124 -23.06 -3.97 39.75
N ASP A 125 -23.35 -2.83 40.37
CA ASP A 125 -22.52 -2.24 41.42
C ASP A 125 -22.42 -3.24 42.60
N PRO A 126 -21.21 -3.69 42.98
CA PRO A 126 -21.03 -4.72 44.01
C PRO A 126 -21.64 -4.34 45.37
N GLU A 127 -21.80 -3.05 45.68
CA GLU A 127 -22.50 -2.63 46.91
C GLU A 127 -23.98 -3.04 46.90
N THR A 128 -24.64 -2.99 45.74
CA THR A 128 -26.06 -3.38 45.62
C THR A 128 -26.29 -4.89 45.65
N GLU A 129 -25.25 -5.71 45.43
CA GLU A 129 -25.32 -7.16 45.59
C GLU A 129 -25.22 -7.54 47.07
N LEU A 130 -24.29 -6.90 47.81
CA LEU A 130 -24.10 -7.10 49.25
C LEU A 130 -25.36 -6.73 50.05
N ASP A 131 -26.02 -5.62 49.70
CA ASP A 131 -27.26 -5.19 50.35
C ASP A 131 -28.42 -6.19 50.14
N LYS A 132 -28.52 -6.78 48.94
CA LYS A 132 -29.54 -7.81 48.66
C LYS A 132 -29.27 -9.11 49.40
N GLU A 133 -27.99 -9.45 49.59
CA GLU A 133 -27.59 -10.63 50.34
C GLU A 133 -27.87 -10.46 51.84
N LEU A 134 -27.60 -9.27 52.40
CA LEU A 134 -27.87 -8.96 53.81
C LEU A 134 -29.38 -9.03 54.13
N VAL A 135 -30.23 -8.54 53.23
CA VAL A 135 -31.70 -8.62 53.38
C VAL A 135 -32.23 -10.06 53.31
N ARG A 136 -31.55 -10.97 52.61
CA ARG A 136 -31.92 -12.39 52.56
C ARG A 136 -31.48 -13.18 53.78
N GLN A 137 -30.51 -12.68 54.53
CA GLN A 137 -29.98 -13.31 55.74
C GLN A 137 -30.74 -12.89 57.02
N LEU A 138 -31.68 -11.95 56.90
CA LEU A 138 -32.65 -11.56 57.94
C LEU A 138 -33.97 -12.33 57.79
#